data_AF-A0A250DU58-F1
#
_entry.id   AF-A0A250DU58-F1
#
_cell.length_a   1.000
_cell.length_b   1.000
_cell.length_c   1.000
_cell.angle_alpha   90.00
_cell.angle_beta   90.00
_cell.angle_gamma   90.00
#
_symmetry.space_group_name_H-M   'P 1'
#
loop_
_entity.id
_entity.type
_entity.pdbx_description
1 polymer ?
#
loop_
_entity_poly.entity_id
_entity_poly.type
_entity_poly.pdbx_seq_one_letter_code
_entity_poly.pdbx_strand_id
1 'polypeptide(L)'
;MEIDLSKPTIRAAIDQGKVLIAEGKSKADAARAIFDAIKDEPKDVIVAAFVEGATLTDKGALTYWYNVRRKAAKDAARKENGTSLEPGVGSGS
;
A
#
# COMPACT_ATOMS: atom_id res chain seq x y z
N MET A 1 -16.77 -11.84 11.75
CA MET A 1 -15.85 -10.72 12.05
C MET A 1 -16.33 -9.54 11.24
N GLU A 2 -16.80 -8.51 11.90
CA GLU A 2 -17.13 -7.25 11.23
C GLU A 2 -15.82 -6.51 10.98
N ILE A 3 -15.61 -6.02 9.76
CA ILE A 3 -14.41 -5.27 9.40
C ILE A 3 -14.74 -3.79 9.60
N ASP A 4 -14.16 -3.17 10.62
CA ASP A 4 -14.42 -1.77 10.94
C ASP A 4 -13.70 -0.81 9.98
N LEU A 5 -14.31 -0.54 8.82
CA LEU A 5 -13.83 0.46 7.85
C LEU A 5 -14.27 1.90 8.19
N SER A 6 -15.02 2.08 9.27
CA SER A 6 -15.62 3.36 9.67
C SER A 6 -14.60 4.36 10.22
N LYS A 7 -13.36 3.94 10.51
CA LYS A 7 -12.35 4.86 11.04
C LYS A 7 -11.98 5.91 9.98
N PRO A 8 -11.84 7.18 10.39
CA PRO A 8 -11.48 8.27 9.48
C PRO A 8 -10.11 8.03 8.82
N THR A 9 -9.17 7.39 9.52
CA THR A 9 -7.85 7.02 9.00
C THR A 9 -7.93 6.01 7.85
N ILE A 10 -8.77 4.98 7.98
CA ILE A 10 -8.99 3.97 6.93
C ILE A 10 -9.63 4.61 5.70
N ARG A 11 -10.65 5.44 5.93
CA ARG A 11 -11.37 6.11 4.86
C ARG A 11 -10.49 7.09 4.08
N ALA A 12 -9.64 7.85 4.80
CA ALA A 12 -8.61 8.69 4.19
C ALA A 12 -7.59 7.87 3.39
N ALA A 13 -7.15 6.73 3.93
CA ALA A 13 -6.21 5.85 3.23
C ALA A 13 -6.81 5.30 1.92
N ILE A 14 -8.06 4.83 1.95
CA ILE A 14 -8.80 4.37 0.76
C ILE A 14 -8.90 5.49 -0.27
N ASP A 15 -9.29 6.68 0.14
CA ASP A 15 -9.44 7.84 -0.74
C ASP A 15 -8.11 8.18 -1.41
N GLN A 16 -7.02 8.21 -0.64
CA GLN A 16 -5.67 8.41 -1.15
C GLN A 16 -5.30 7.34 -2.19
N GLY A 17 -5.65 6.07 -1.94
CA GLY A 17 -5.50 5.00 -2.93
C GLY A 17 -6.24 5.29 -4.24
N LYS A 18 -7.52 5.70 -4.15
CA LYS A 18 -8.36 6.03 -5.31
C LYS A 18 -7.78 7.19 -6.10
N VAL A 19 -7.30 8.23 -5.42
CA VAL A 19 -6.62 9.38 -6.04
C VAL A 19 -5.40 8.91 -6.82
N LEU A 20 -4.55 8.05 -6.26
CA LEU A 20 -3.36 7.55 -6.95
C LEU A 20 -3.73 6.74 -8.21
N ILE A 21 -4.78 5.92 -8.16
CA ILE A 21 -5.30 5.22 -9.34
C ILE A 21 -5.83 6.22 -10.38
N ALA A 22 -6.56 7.26 -9.95
CA ALA A 22 -7.07 8.30 -10.83
C ALA A 22 -5.96 9.14 -11.48
N GLU A 23 -4.83 9.34 -10.78
CA GLU A 23 -3.61 9.95 -11.33
C GLU A 23 -2.87 9.05 -12.34
N GLY A 24 -3.35 7.82 -12.56
CA GLY A 24 -2.72 6.86 -13.47
C GLY A 24 -1.54 6.10 -12.87
N LYS A 25 -1.39 6.11 -11.54
CA LYS A 25 -0.36 5.29 -10.86
C LYS A 25 -0.79 3.84 -10.79
N SER A 26 0.19 2.97 -10.49
CA SER A 26 -0.06 1.54 -10.41
C SER A 26 -0.83 1.17 -9.15
N LYS A 27 -1.58 0.06 -9.22
CA LYS A 27 -2.25 -0.56 -8.07
C LYS A 27 -1.29 -0.84 -6.92
N ALA A 28 -0.03 -1.10 -7.24
CA ALA A 28 1.06 -1.27 -6.29
C ALA A 28 1.31 -0.01 -5.44
N ASP A 29 1.36 1.16 -6.08
CA ASP A 29 1.61 2.43 -5.42
C ASP A 29 0.42 2.84 -4.55
N ALA A 30 -0.80 2.69 -5.07
CA ALA A 30 -2.03 2.90 -4.30
C ALA A 30 -2.08 2.00 -3.05
N ALA A 31 -1.82 0.69 -3.22
CA ALA A 31 -1.79 -0.25 -2.10
C ALA A 31 -0.68 0.08 -1.09
N ARG A 32 0.50 0.51 -1.54
CA ARG A 32 1.60 0.90 -0.65
C ARG A 32 1.28 2.16 0.15
N ALA A 33 0.61 3.14 -0.47
CA ALA A 33 0.18 4.35 0.20
C ALA A 33 -0.93 4.09 1.22
N ILE A 34 -1.90 3.22 0.89
CA ILE A 34 -2.91 2.76 1.84
C ILE A 34 -2.21 2.02 3.00
N PHE A 35 -1.30 1.10 2.68
CA PHE A 35 -0.58 0.32 3.70
C PHE A 35 0.14 1.22 4.68
N ASP A 36 0.91 2.20 4.19
CA ASP A 36 1.70 3.06 5.07
C ASP A 36 0.82 3.88 6.02
N ALA A 37 -0.38 4.29 5.56
CA ALA A 37 -1.35 5.03 6.36
C ALA A 37 -2.07 4.18 7.43
N ILE A 38 -2.28 2.89 7.19
CA ILE A 38 -3.02 1.99 8.10
C ILE A 38 -2.25 0.70 8.45
N LYS A 39 -0.91 0.73 8.44
CA LYS A 39 -0.07 -0.45 8.74
C LYS A 39 -0.26 -1.00 10.16
N ASP A 40 -0.75 -0.18 11.08
CA ASP A 40 -1.09 -0.53 12.46
C ASP A 40 -2.46 -1.21 12.59
N GLU A 41 -3.29 -1.19 11.54
CA GLU A 41 -4.59 -1.85 11.52
C GLU A 41 -4.45 -3.36 11.25
N PRO A 42 -5.48 -4.17 11.62
CA PRO A 42 -5.45 -5.59 11.36
C PRO A 42 -5.44 -5.89 9.86
N LYS A 43 -4.85 -7.03 9.50
CA LYS A 43 -4.74 -7.53 8.11
C LYS A 43 -6.06 -7.41 7.34
N ASP A 44 -7.17 -7.83 7.93
CA ASP A 44 -8.49 -7.82 7.28
C ASP A 44 -8.97 -6.41 6.91
N VAL A 45 -8.68 -5.41 7.75
CA VAL A 45 -8.96 -4.00 7.46
C VAL A 45 -8.09 -3.49 6.31
N ILE A 46 -6.79 -3.81 6.33
CA ILE A 46 -5.86 -3.37 5.29
C ILE A 46 -6.21 -4.00 3.94
N VAL A 47 -6.54 -5.30 3.93
CA VAL A 47 -6.95 -6.02 2.72
C VAL A 47 -8.23 -5.43 2.14
N ALA A 48 -9.24 -5.15 2.97
CA ALA A 48 -10.47 -4.52 2.52
C ALA A 48 -10.22 -3.10 1.97
N ALA A 49 -9.35 -2.32 2.62
CA ALA A 49 -8.96 -1.00 2.13
C ALA A 49 -8.22 -1.06 0.78
N PHE A 50 -7.43 -2.10 0.51
CA PHE A 50 -6.79 -2.31 -0.79
C PHE A 50 -7.78 -2.63 -1.89
N VAL A 51 -8.81 -3.43 -1.59
CA VAL A 51 -9.87 -3.75 -2.55
C VAL A 51 -10.60 -2.47 -2.97
N GLU A 52 -11.00 -1.67 -1.98
CA GLU A 52 -11.69 -0.39 -2.20
C GLU A 52 -10.81 0.67 -2.84
N GLY A 53 -9.60 0.87 -2.32
CA GLY A 53 -8.74 2.00 -2.67
C GLY A 53 -7.82 1.75 -3.87
N ALA A 54 -7.33 0.52 -4.04
CA ALA A 54 -6.37 0.18 -5.09
C ALA A 54 -6.98 -0.70 -6.20
N THR A 55 -8.30 -0.96 -6.17
CA THR A 55 -9.01 -1.81 -7.14
C THR A 55 -8.39 -3.21 -7.28
N LEU A 56 -7.89 -3.74 -6.15
CA LEU A 56 -7.35 -5.09 -6.05
C LEU A 56 -8.48 -6.08 -5.80
N THR A 57 -8.32 -7.33 -6.22
CA THR A 57 -9.23 -8.42 -5.83
C THR A 57 -8.88 -8.90 -4.43
N ASP A 58 -9.81 -9.50 -3.69
CA ASP A 58 -9.54 -9.99 -2.31
C ASP A 58 -8.31 -10.90 -2.23
N LYS A 59 -8.19 -11.83 -3.19
CA LYS A 59 -7.02 -12.72 -3.32
C LYS A 59 -5.75 -11.95 -3.69
N GLY A 60 -5.86 -10.95 -4.55
CA GLY A 60 -4.75 -10.07 -4.94
C GLY A 60 -4.26 -9.21 -3.77
N ALA A 61 -5.19 -8.62 -3.01
CA ALA A 61 -4.92 -7.77 -1.85
C ALA A 61 -4.23 -8.55 -0.72
N LEU A 62 -4.68 -9.77 -0.41
CA LEU A 62 -4.00 -10.66 0.54
C LEU A 62 -2.55 -10.94 0.13
N THR A 63 -2.32 -11.28 -1.14
CA THR A 63 -0.98 -11.54 -1.68
C THR A 63 -0.10 -10.29 -1.60
N TYR A 64 -0.67 -9.14 -1.93
CA TYR A 64 0.01 -7.85 -1.87
C TYR A 64 0.40 -7.48 -0.45
N TRP A 65 -0.48 -7.69 0.53
CA TRP A 65 -0.20 -7.41 1.94
C TRP A 65 1.04 -8.15 2.44
N TYR A 66 1.16 -9.45 2.14
CA TYR A 66 2.35 -10.23 2.49
C TYR A 66 3.64 -9.68 1.85
N ASN A 67 3.56 -9.24 0.60
CA ASN A 67 4.69 -8.67 -0.12
C ASN A 67 5.09 -7.29 0.42
N VAL A 68 4.12 -6.40 0.63
CA VAL A 68 4.34 -5.03 1.09
C VAL A 68 4.86 -5.03 2.52
N ARG A 69 4.33 -5.87 3.42
CA ARG A 69 4.84 -6.02 4.79
C ARG A 69 6.32 -6.42 4.82
N ARG A 70 6.70 -7.40 3.99
CA ARG A 70 8.10 -7.88 3.91
C ARG A 70 9.04 -6.82 3.32
N LYS A 71 8.56 -6.04 2.34
CA LYS A 71 9.32 -4.96 1.72
C LYS A 71 9.43 -3.75 2.66
N ALA A 72 8.37 -3.39 3.38
CA ALA A 72 8.36 -2.31 4.36
C ALA A 72 9.32 -2.57 5.53
N ALA A 73 9.42 -3.81 6.02
CA ALA A 73 10.41 -4.17 7.03
C ALA A 73 11.86 -4.00 6.51
N LYS A 74 12.12 -4.33 5.25
CA LYS A 74 13.42 -4.09 4.60
C LYS A 74 13.69 -2.60 4.36
N ASP A 75 12.70 -1.84 3.92
CA ASP A 75 12.81 -0.40 3.67
C ASP A 75 13.03 0.38 4.98
N ALA A 76 12.37 -0.02 6.08
CA ALA A 76 12.59 0.54 7.41
C ALA A 76 14.02 0.28 7.90
N ALA A 77 14.53 -0.95 7.72
CA ALA A 77 15.92 -1.28 8.04
C ALA A 77 16.94 -0.53 7.15
N ARG A 78 16.55 -0.14 5.93
CA ARG A 78 17.40 0.65 5.03
C ARG A 78 17.34 2.15 5.34
N LYS A 79 16.19 2.70 5.76
CA LYS A 79 16.04 4.14 6.07
C LYS A 79 16.80 4.58 7.31
N GLU A 80 17.18 3.67 8.21
CA GLU A 80 18.07 3.97 9.34
C GLU A 80 19.53 4.21 8.89
N ASN A 81 19.89 3.84 7.65
CA ASN A 81 21.27 3.94 7.16
C ASN A 81 21.33 4.40 5.70
N GLY A 82 21.29 5.72 5.46
CA GLY A 82 21.83 6.32 4.24
C GLY A 82 20.85 7.04 3.31
N THR A 83 20.95 8.37 3.32
CA THR A 83 21.03 9.31 2.18
C THR A 83 20.78 8.76 0.76
N SER A 84 19.90 9.48 0.05
CA SER A 84 19.83 9.73 -1.41
C SER A 84 20.26 8.63 -2.38
N LEU A 85 19.30 8.07 -3.14
CA LEU A 85 19.57 7.56 -4.49
C LEU A 85 18.37 7.88 -5.40
N GLU A 86 18.64 8.75 -6.36
CA GLU A 86 17.83 9.10 -7.54
C GLU A 86 17.61 7.90 -8.49
N PRO A 87 16.67 8.00 -9.45
CA PRO A 87 16.14 6.83 -10.17
C PRO A 87 17.08 6.31 -11.26
N GLY A 88 17.40 5.02 -11.18
CA GLY A 88 18.05 4.29 -12.27
C GLY A 88 17.06 3.99 -13.40
N VAL A 89 17.12 4.77 -14.47
CA VAL A 89 16.67 4.37 -15.80
C VAL A 89 17.31 3.04 -16.18
N GLY A 90 16.48 2.03 -16.46
CA GLY A 90 16.91 0.70 -16.88
C GLY A 90 16.30 0.37 -18.24
N SER A 91 16.90 0.91 -19.29
CA SER A 91 16.73 0.46 -20.67
C SER A 91 17.39 -0.91 -20.87
N GLY A 92 16.82 -1.73 -21.75
CA GLY A 92 17.51 -2.86 -22.40
C GLY A 92 16.72 -4.16 -22.35
N SER A 93 16.51 -4.89 -23.44
CA SER A 93 16.84 -4.72 -24.86
C SER A 93 15.89 -5.59 -25.67
#